data_AF-J5R5Y0-F1
#
_entry.id   AF-J5R5Y0-F1
#
_cell.length_a   1.000
_cell.length_b   1.000
_cell.length_c   1.000
_cell.angle_alpha   90.00
_cell.angle_beta   90.00
_cell.angle_gamma   90.00
#
_symmetry.space_group_name_H-M   'P 1'
#
loop_
_entity.id
_entity.type
_entity.pdbx_description
1 polymer ?
#
loop_
_entity_poly.entity_id
_entity_poly.type
_entity_poly.pdbx_seq_one_letter_code
_entity_poly.pdbx_strand_id
1 'polypeptide(L)'
;MSRQDLLAVVKVKKLSDFRTIMDTIGERGSQGCEICKPAIGSVLAGLHNEHVMLPKHHGNQDTNDKFMANIQRNGSFSVVPRMAGGEVKPEQLVAIGQIASDYGLYTKITGGQRIDMFGAKKPDLPDIWARLHQVGLESGQAYGKSLRTVKSCVGSTWCRFGVGDSVGLAIDLENRYRGVRAPHKFKGGVSGCVRECAEAQSKDFGLIATDKGWNMVRILDRYIMFYIRTAEHLQRTAPWVESFDGGLAKLQRILIDDELGICADLEAEMASLVDSYEDEWKKAVQDPLVRSKFRQFVNTPERREAVEIVAERGQNRAADWPKEFPSQKFTLASLPPKSEWKWVPLAAVSDLAPNNENTTSAAVRYGDSQLAIFHVPHKGYYATQQMCPHKRAFVLDHGIIGDKNGELYVSCPLHKRNFKLDNGDCINDGDYSVLAFEVRSEGGKLLVRLPPADELDMVIGTSKWMVRKDTAKEMGGIAATAVGGCGGDGCGNPKLEW
;
A
#
# COMPACT_ATOMS: atom_id res chain seq x y z
N MET A 1 10.87 10.03 20.19
CA MET A 1 10.64 11.27 19.43
C MET A 1 9.27 11.15 18.78
N SER A 2 8.43 12.19 18.87
CA SER A 2 7.12 12.19 18.21
C SER A 2 7.27 12.36 16.69
N ARG A 3 6.19 12.11 15.93
CA ARG A 3 6.21 12.42 14.48
C ARG A 3 6.33 13.93 14.24
N GLN A 4 5.76 14.75 15.11
CA GLN A 4 5.83 16.21 15.02
C GLN A 4 7.27 16.71 15.16
N ASP A 5 8.01 16.21 16.16
CA ASP A 5 9.42 16.54 16.38
C ASP A 5 10.27 16.13 15.16
N LEU A 6 10.01 14.93 14.63
CA LEU A 6 10.68 14.45 13.42
C LEU A 6 10.46 15.40 12.24
N LEU A 7 9.20 15.78 11.97
CA LEU A 7 8.86 16.71 10.89
C LEU A 7 9.54 18.07 11.09
N ALA A 8 9.51 18.61 12.33
CA ALA A 8 10.15 19.88 12.65
C ALA A 8 11.66 19.85 12.38
N VAL A 9 12.36 18.81 12.81
CA VAL A 9 13.81 18.67 12.57
C VAL A 9 14.11 18.53 11.08
N VAL A 10 13.37 17.67 10.37
CA VAL A 10 13.55 17.46 8.91
C VAL A 10 13.37 18.77 8.16
N LYS A 11 12.33 19.54 8.49
CA LYS A 11 12.02 20.83 7.88
C LYS A 11 13.10 21.89 8.19
N VAL A 12 13.45 22.08 9.47
CA VAL A 12 14.43 23.10 9.90
C VAL A 12 15.81 22.82 9.34
N LYS A 13 16.25 21.57 9.35
CA LYS A 13 17.55 21.15 8.82
C LYS A 13 17.56 20.90 7.31
N LYS A 14 16.41 21.02 6.63
CA LYS A 14 16.24 20.78 5.18
C LYS A 14 16.74 19.40 4.74
N LEU A 15 16.44 18.37 5.54
CA LEU A 15 16.82 16.99 5.25
C LEU A 15 15.86 16.42 4.19
N SER A 16 16.37 15.70 3.19
CA SER A 16 15.57 15.32 2.01
C SER A 16 15.58 13.83 1.67
N ASP A 17 16.33 13.02 2.41
CA ASP A 17 16.46 11.59 2.20
C ASP A 17 16.58 10.83 3.53
N PHE A 18 16.21 9.55 3.49
CA PHE A 18 16.15 8.70 4.67
C PHE A 18 17.50 8.53 5.36
N ARG A 19 18.59 8.38 4.59
CA ARG A 19 19.92 8.10 5.16
C ARG A 19 20.41 9.30 5.95
N THR A 20 20.35 10.49 5.37
CA THR A 20 20.75 11.74 6.02
C THR A 20 19.92 11.98 7.29
N ILE A 21 18.62 11.67 7.27
CA ILE A 21 17.75 11.76 8.46
C ILE A 21 18.22 10.80 9.56
N MET A 22 18.44 9.53 9.21
CA MET A 22 18.92 8.51 10.16
C MET A 22 20.30 8.87 10.74
N ASP A 23 21.23 9.40 9.95
CA ASP A 23 22.55 9.81 10.44
C ASP A 23 22.52 11.05 11.34
N THR A 24 21.52 11.91 11.14
CA THR A 24 21.36 13.17 11.89
C THR A 24 20.64 12.96 13.24
N ILE A 25 19.57 12.17 13.26
CA ILE A 25 18.69 12.02 14.44
C ILE A 25 18.26 10.58 14.76
N GLY A 26 18.62 9.60 13.92
CA GLY A 26 18.35 8.19 14.15
C GLY A 26 19.55 7.45 14.76
N GLU A 27 19.48 6.12 14.72
CA GLU A 27 20.61 5.26 15.09
C GLU A 27 21.62 5.21 13.94
N ARG A 28 22.81 5.77 14.17
CA ARG A 28 23.88 5.83 13.16
C ARG A 28 24.28 4.42 12.73
N GLY A 29 24.40 4.23 11.42
CA GLY A 29 24.79 2.94 10.83
C GLY A 29 23.65 1.92 10.68
N SER A 30 22.51 2.14 11.34
CA SER A 30 21.30 1.31 11.17
C SER A 30 20.71 1.49 9.76
N GLN A 31 20.06 0.44 9.25
CA GLN A 31 19.19 0.53 8.05
C GLN A 31 17.77 1.03 8.37
N GLY A 32 17.49 1.28 9.66
CA GLY A 32 16.16 1.55 10.22
C GLY A 32 15.26 0.32 10.22
N CYS A 33 14.04 0.45 10.74
CA CYS A 33 13.08 -0.65 10.85
C CYS A 33 11.81 -0.45 10.01
N GLU A 34 10.89 -1.41 10.09
CA GLU A 34 9.57 -1.40 9.45
C GLU A 34 8.65 -0.27 9.92
N ILE A 35 8.99 0.43 11.00
CA ILE A 35 8.31 1.63 11.50
C ILE A 35 9.03 2.89 11.00
N CYS A 36 10.36 2.96 11.16
CA CYS A 36 11.15 4.14 10.81
C CYS A 36 10.99 4.53 9.34
N LYS A 37 11.11 3.55 8.44
CA LYS A 37 11.06 3.76 6.98
C LYS A 37 9.75 4.42 6.51
N PRO A 38 8.57 3.83 6.75
CA PRO A 38 7.32 4.45 6.32
C PRO A 38 7.00 5.75 7.09
N ALA A 39 7.46 5.90 8.35
CA ALA A 39 7.29 7.15 9.08
C ALA A 39 8.07 8.31 8.43
N ILE A 40 9.36 8.09 8.11
CA ILE A 40 10.19 9.08 7.41
C ILE A 40 9.69 9.31 5.99
N GLY A 41 9.30 8.25 5.27
CA GLY A 41 8.69 8.36 3.93
C GLY A 41 7.43 9.23 3.94
N SER A 42 6.57 9.08 4.96
CA SER A 42 5.39 9.92 5.14
C SER A 42 5.73 11.39 5.42
N VAL A 43 6.77 11.67 6.22
CA VAL A 43 7.21 13.05 6.49
C VAL A 43 7.76 13.70 5.23
N LEU A 44 8.62 13.02 4.48
CA LEU A 44 9.18 13.53 3.22
C LEU A 44 8.08 13.78 2.18
N ALA A 45 7.10 12.87 2.08
CA ALA A 45 5.97 13.03 1.18
C ALA A 45 5.09 14.24 1.54
N GLY A 46 4.86 14.49 2.84
CA GLY A 46 4.10 15.65 3.31
C GLY A 46 4.84 17.00 3.18
N LEU A 47 6.15 16.99 2.92
CA LEU A 47 6.96 18.20 2.72
C LEU A 47 7.26 18.50 1.25
N HIS A 48 7.49 17.45 0.45
CA HIS A 48 8.01 17.60 -0.92
C HIS A 48 7.18 16.89 -1.98
N ASN A 49 6.35 15.91 -1.58
CA ASN A 49 5.49 15.12 -2.45
C ASN A 49 6.17 14.54 -3.70
N GLU A 50 7.46 14.21 -3.58
CA GLU A 50 8.22 13.63 -4.69
C GLU A 50 7.74 12.20 -5.01
N HIS A 51 7.89 11.80 -6.26
CA HIS A 51 7.42 10.52 -6.76
C HIS A 51 8.00 9.33 -5.98
N VAL A 52 7.14 8.46 -5.46
CA VAL A 52 7.51 7.35 -4.56
C VAL A 52 8.46 6.31 -5.15
N MET A 53 8.49 6.17 -6.48
CA MET A 53 9.38 5.25 -7.20
C MET A 53 10.83 5.75 -7.37
N LEU A 54 11.14 6.99 -6.97
CA LEU A 54 12.51 7.50 -6.98
C LEU A 54 13.42 6.64 -6.08
N PRO A 55 14.68 6.37 -6.47
CA PRO A 55 15.60 5.52 -5.68
C PRO A 55 15.70 5.93 -4.19
N LYS A 56 15.79 7.23 -3.89
CA LYS A 56 15.83 7.77 -2.52
C LYS A 56 14.57 7.56 -1.68
N HIS A 57 13.43 7.23 -2.30
CA HIS A 57 12.14 7.07 -1.61
C HIS A 57 11.60 5.65 -1.63
N HIS A 58 11.90 4.88 -2.68
CA HIS A 58 11.21 3.62 -2.98
C HIS A 58 11.36 2.56 -1.88
N GLY A 59 12.56 2.42 -1.32
CA GLY A 59 12.83 1.46 -0.23
C GLY A 59 12.26 1.88 1.14
N ASN A 60 11.73 3.10 1.25
CA ASN A 60 11.11 3.61 2.48
C ASN A 60 9.60 3.41 2.51
N GLN A 61 8.99 3.10 1.38
CA GLN A 61 7.55 2.96 1.25
C GLN A 61 7.06 1.63 1.82
N ASP A 62 5.85 1.64 2.37
CA ASP A 62 5.13 0.40 2.60
C ASP A 62 4.77 -0.25 1.26
N THR A 63 4.37 -1.51 1.29
CA THR A 63 4.15 -2.29 0.07
C THR A 63 3.12 -1.66 -0.87
N ASN A 64 2.11 -0.99 -0.33
CA ASN A 64 1.07 -0.34 -1.13
C ASN A 64 1.62 0.82 -1.96
N ASP A 65 2.40 1.70 -1.34
CA ASP A 65 3.03 2.82 -2.03
C ASP A 65 4.23 2.37 -2.89
N LYS A 66 4.96 1.33 -2.47
CA LYS A 66 6.07 0.72 -3.24
C LYS A 66 5.63 0.20 -4.62
N PHE A 67 4.39 -0.27 -4.74
CA PHE A 67 3.82 -0.77 -5.99
C PHE A 67 2.67 0.08 -6.55
N MET A 68 2.37 1.21 -5.91
CA MET A 68 1.28 2.10 -6.29
C MET A 68 -0.05 1.35 -6.49
N ALA A 69 -0.32 0.35 -5.64
CA ALA A 69 -1.50 -0.51 -5.71
C ALA A 69 -1.75 -1.20 -4.36
N ASN A 70 -3.01 -1.43 -3.97
CA ASN A 70 -3.27 -2.12 -2.70
C ASN A 70 -2.98 -3.61 -2.85
N ILE A 71 -2.05 -4.12 -2.06
CA ILE A 71 -1.83 -5.56 -1.96
C ILE A 71 -3.06 -6.23 -1.32
N GLN A 72 -3.50 -7.32 -1.94
CA GLN A 72 -4.60 -8.16 -1.49
C GLN A 72 -4.05 -9.33 -0.68
N ARG A 73 -4.94 -10.05 0.01
CA ARG A 73 -4.56 -11.21 0.84
C ARG A 73 -3.72 -12.21 0.04
N ASN A 74 -4.13 -12.58 -1.16
CA ASN A 74 -3.38 -13.52 -2.02
C ASN A 74 -2.08 -12.96 -2.65
N GLY A 75 -1.63 -11.75 -2.30
CA GLY A 75 -0.47 -11.10 -2.92
C GLY A 75 -0.73 -10.49 -4.31
N SER A 76 -1.96 -10.56 -4.81
CA SER A 76 -2.40 -9.77 -5.97
C SER A 76 -2.69 -8.31 -5.57
N PHE A 77 -3.13 -7.48 -6.51
CA PHE A 77 -3.33 -6.05 -6.33
C PHE A 77 -4.73 -5.60 -6.78
N SER A 78 -5.19 -4.47 -6.23
CA SER A 78 -6.39 -3.79 -6.73
C SER A 78 -6.02 -2.61 -7.64
N VAL A 79 -6.82 -2.41 -8.68
CA VAL A 79 -6.79 -1.25 -9.57
C VAL A 79 -8.09 -0.46 -9.35
N VAL A 80 -7.96 0.82 -9.00
CA VAL A 80 -9.11 1.69 -8.72
C VAL A 80 -8.89 3.01 -9.44
N PRO A 81 -9.48 3.19 -10.64
CA PRO A 81 -9.42 4.44 -11.37
C PRO A 81 -10.09 5.59 -10.61
N ARG A 82 -9.63 6.82 -10.84
CA ARG A 82 -10.29 8.02 -10.33
C ARG A 82 -11.59 8.27 -11.08
N MET A 83 -12.65 8.58 -10.34
CA MET A 83 -13.97 8.95 -10.84
C MET A 83 -14.45 10.12 -9.98
N ALA A 84 -13.93 11.32 -10.26
CA ALA A 84 -14.13 12.49 -9.39
C ALA A 84 -15.62 12.85 -9.28
N GLY A 85 -16.08 13.08 -8.05
CA GLY A 85 -17.50 13.30 -7.77
C GLY A 85 -18.43 12.12 -8.13
N GLY A 86 -17.88 10.96 -8.51
CA GLY A 86 -18.62 9.82 -9.03
C GLY A 86 -18.94 9.88 -10.53
N GLU A 87 -18.40 10.84 -11.26
CA GLU A 87 -18.64 10.97 -12.70
C GLU A 87 -17.81 9.99 -13.53
N VAL A 88 -18.43 9.47 -14.60
CA VAL A 88 -17.80 8.55 -15.55
C VAL A 88 -18.49 8.62 -16.90
N LYS A 89 -17.71 8.64 -17.97
CA LYS A 89 -18.23 8.61 -19.35
C LYS A 89 -18.63 7.17 -19.74
N PRO A 90 -19.63 6.98 -20.62
CA PRO A 90 -19.99 5.65 -21.11
C PRO A 90 -18.81 4.87 -21.69
N GLU A 91 -17.92 5.52 -22.45
CA GLU A 91 -16.75 4.88 -23.06
C GLU A 91 -15.74 4.41 -22.00
N GLN A 92 -15.60 5.17 -20.92
CA GLN A 92 -14.77 4.79 -19.77
C GLN A 92 -15.34 3.58 -19.04
N LEU A 93 -16.67 3.52 -18.85
CA LEU A 93 -17.34 2.34 -18.28
C LEU A 93 -17.11 1.09 -19.13
N VAL A 94 -17.26 1.20 -20.46
CA VAL A 94 -16.99 0.10 -21.39
C VAL A 94 -15.54 -0.36 -21.29
N ALA A 95 -14.59 0.58 -21.27
CA ALA A 95 -13.17 0.27 -21.16
C ALA A 95 -12.83 -0.42 -19.82
N ILE A 96 -13.37 0.04 -18.70
CA ILE A 96 -13.21 -0.62 -17.39
C ILE A 96 -13.74 -2.06 -17.46
N GLY A 97 -14.92 -2.27 -18.04
CA GLY A 97 -15.52 -3.59 -18.21
C GLY A 97 -14.65 -4.53 -19.05
N GLN A 98 -14.13 -4.04 -20.19
CA GLN A 98 -13.27 -4.83 -21.07
C GLN A 98 -11.93 -5.18 -20.41
N ILE A 99 -11.29 -4.20 -19.75
CA ILE A 99 -10.05 -4.43 -19.00
C ILE A 99 -10.28 -5.48 -17.91
N ALA A 100 -11.34 -5.33 -17.11
CA ALA A 100 -11.64 -6.30 -16.07
C ALA A 100 -11.86 -7.72 -16.64
N SER A 101 -12.55 -7.83 -17.78
CA SER A 101 -12.73 -9.11 -18.47
C SER A 101 -11.40 -9.73 -18.93
N ASP A 102 -10.53 -8.94 -19.57
CA ASP A 102 -9.29 -9.43 -20.17
C ASP A 102 -8.28 -9.97 -19.15
N TYR A 103 -8.21 -9.36 -17.96
CA TYR A 103 -7.33 -9.82 -16.87
C TYR A 103 -8.07 -10.65 -15.81
N GLY A 104 -9.35 -10.96 -16.00
CA GLY A 104 -10.16 -11.73 -15.06
C GLY A 104 -10.32 -11.08 -13.68
N LEU A 105 -10.45 -9.75 -13.63
CA LEU A 105 -10.50 -8.98 -12.40
C LEU A 105 -11.91 -9.03 -11.79
N TYR A 106 -11.99 -9.28 -10.48
CA TYR A 106 -13.24 -9.13 -9.74
C TYR A 106 -13.61 -7.65 -9.68
N THR A 107 -14.83 -7.30 -10.08
CA THR A 107 -15.31 -5.91 -10.12
C THR A 107 -16.34 -5.63 -9.03
N LYS A 108 -16.25 -4.45 -8.42
CA LYS A 108 -17.17 -4.03 -7.37
C LYS A 108 -17.40 -2.53 -7.36
N ILE A 109 -18.67 -2.11 -7.33
CA ILE A 109 -19.03 -0.72 -7.03
C ILE A 109 -18.82 -0.43 -5.54
N THR A 110 -18.25 0.73 -5.24
CA THR A 110 -17.94 1.17 -3.87
C THR A 110 -18.88 2.27 -3.39
N GLY A 111 -19.02 2.42 -2.07
CA GLY A 111 -19.75 3.54 -1.48
C GLY A 111 -19.09 4.91 -1.70
N GLY A 112 -17.87 4.94 -2.22
CA GLY A 112 -17.16 6.17 -2.62
C GLY A 112 -17.39 6.58 -4.06
N GLN A 113 -18.42 6.01 -4.72
CA GLN A 113 -18.77 6.24 -6.13
C GLN A 113 -17.66 5.86 -7.11
N ARG A 114 -17.03 4.70 -6.88
CA ARG A 114 -15.96 4.17 -7.74
C ARG A 114 -16.17 2.71 -8.09
N ILE A 115 -15.43 2.24 -9.09
CA ILE A 115 -15.33 0.83 -9.46
C ILE A 115 -13.96 0.31 -9.03
N ASP A 116 -13.96 -0.68 -8.13
CA ASP A 116 -12.76 -1.41 -7.75
C ASP A 116 -12.61 -2.66 -8.64
N MET A 117 -11.40 -2.88 -9.14
CA MET A 117 -11.00 -4.11 -9.84
C MET A 117 -9.95 -4.84 -9.01
N PHE A 118 -10.19 -6.09 -8.60
CA PHE A 118 -9.31 -6.88 -7.73
C PHE A 118 -8.74 -8.10 -8.45
N GLY A 119 -7.56 -8.56 -8.01
CA GLY A 119 -6.93 -9.76 -8.54
C GLY A 119 -5.84 -9.50 -9.58
N ALA A 120 -5.50 -8.22 -9.83
CA ALA A 120 -4.45 -7.86 -10.78
C ALA A 120 -3.10 -8.38 -10.29
N LYS A 121 -2.34 -9.05 -11.16
CA LYS A 121 -0.99 -9.53 -10.83
C LYS A 121 0.00 -8.37 -10.97
N LYS A 122 1.07 -8.38 -10.17
CA LYS A 122 2.16 -7.38 -10.24
C LYS A 122 2.59 -7.04 -11.68
N PRO A 123 2.89 -8.02 -12.56
CA PRO A 123 3.34 -7.73 -13.94
C PRO A 123 2.25 -7.17 -14.86
N ASP A 124 0.97 -7.28 -14.51
CA ASP A 124 -0.14 -6.79 -15.34
C ASP A 124 -0.46 -5.32 -15.08
N LEU A 125 -0.08 -4.79 -13.91
CA LEU A 125 -0.40 -3.42 -13.51
C LEU A 125 0.02 -2.36 -14.55
N PRO A 126 1.26 -2.36 -15.10
CA PRO A 126 1.65 -1.34 -16.07
C PRO A 126 0.90 -1.38 -17.40
N ASP A 127 0.30 -2.52 -17.75
CA ASP A 127 -0.50 -2.68 -18.97
C ASP A 127 -1.95 -2.27 -18.73
N ILE A 128 -2.53 -2.69 -17.60
CA ILE A 128 -3.85 -2.24 -17.14
C ILE A 128 -3.92 -0.71 -17.06
N TRP A 129 -2.94 -0.08 -16.41
CA TRP A 129 -2.90 1.38 -16.30
C TRP A 129 -2.65 2.08 -17.64
N ALA A 130 -1.85 1.50 -18.53
CA ALA A 130 -1.68 2.04 -19.88
C ALA A 130 -3.01 2.13 -20.62
N ARG A 131 -3.85 1.08 -20.54
CA ARG A 131 -5.18 1.04 -21.16
C ARG A 131 -6.18 1.99 -20.50
N LEU A 132 -6.12 2.16 -19.17
CA LEU A 132 -6.94 3.14 -18.46
C LEU A 132 -6.58 4.59 -18.85
N HIS A 133 -5.30 4.90 -18.97
CA HIS A 133 -4.87 6.23 -19.41
C HIS A 133 -5.32 6.57 -20.85
N GLN A 134 -5.42 5.58 -21.74
CA GLN A 134 -5.91 5.78 -23.11
C GLN A 134 -7.35 6.32 -23.14
N VAL A 135 -8.16 6.05 -22.11
CA VAL A 135 -9.53 6.57 -21.97
C VAL A 135 -9.63 7.72 -20.95
N GLY A 136 -8.49 8.30 -20.58
CA GLY A 136 -8.41 9.47 -19.69
C GLY A 136 -8.71 9.17 -18.22
N LEU A 137 -8.54 7.92 -17.78
CA LEU A 137 -8.69 7.55 -16.38
C LEU A 137 -7.34 7.52 -15.66
N GLU A 138 -7.17 8.40 -14.67
CA GLU A 138 -5.99 8.47 -13.81
C GLU A 138 -6.11 7.55 -12.58
N SER A 139 -5.00 7.40 -11.84
CA SER A 139 -5.00 6.71 -10.56
C SER A 139 -5.92 7.37 -9.52
N GLY A 140 -6.81 6.55 -8.94
CA GLY A 140 -7.61 6.93 -7.79
C GLY A 140 -6.83 6.93 -6.47
N GLN A 141 -5.55 6.54 -6.48
CA GLN A 141 -4.65 6.47 -5.33
C GLN A 141 -5.26 5.72 -4.13
N ALA A 142 -6.06 4.69 -4.40
CA ALA A 142 -6.71 3.89 -3.37
C ALA A 142 -5.72 3.13 -2.47
N TYR A 143 -4.44 3.07 -2.85
CA TYR A 143 -3.34 2.48 -2.09
C TYR A 143 -2.72 3.43 -1.06
N GLY A 144 -2.67 4.71 -1.38
CA GLY A 144 -1.96 5.70 -0.60
C GLY A 144 -2.63 6.05 0.73
N LYS A 145 -1.81 6.58 1.64
CA LYS A 145 -2.25 7.43 2.75
C LYS A 145 -2.44 8.86 2.21
N SER A 146 -3.53 9.04 1.47
CA SER A 146 -3.87 10.26 0.73
C SER A 146 -5.39 10.45 0.69
N LEU A 147 -5.85 11.50 0.00
CA LEU A 147 -7.27 11.64 -0.36
C LEU A 147 -7.71 10.40 -1.13
N ARG A 148 -8.80 9.77 -0.67
CA ARG A 148 -9.37 8.58 -1.33
C ARG A 148 -10.49 8.88 -2.29
N THR A 149 -11.38 9.81 -1.97
CA THR A 149 -12.55 10.18 -2.79
C THR A 149 -13.21 11.40 -2.14
N VAL A 150 -13.85 12.23 -2.95
CA VAL A 150 -14.85 13.19 -2.48
C VAL A 150 -16.21 12.73 -3.03
N LYS A 151 -16.99 12.07 -2.18
CA LYS A 151 -18.33 11.59 -2.56
C LYS A 151 -19.24 12.80 -2.79
N SER A 152 -20.04 12.77 -3.84
CA SER A 152 -21.03 13.82 -4.13
C SER A 152 -22.45 13.25 -4.13
N CYS A 153 -23.46 14.09 -3.93
CA CYS A 153 -24.80 13.79 -4.47
C CYS A 153 -24.97 14.50 -5.81
N VAL A 154 -26.04 14.18 -6.54
CA VAL A 154 -26.33 14.75 -7.87
C VAL A 154 -26.65 16.26 -7.87
N GLY A 155 -26.66 16.91 -6.70
CA GLY A 155 -26.72 18.36 -6.53
C GLY A 155 -27.98 19.02 -7.10
N SER A 156 -27.90 20.35 -7.28
CA SER A 156 -28.92 21.16 -7.96
C SER A 156 -29.02 20.87 -9.46
N THR A 157 -28.05 20.18 -10.05
CA THR A 157 -28.05 19.77 -11.47
C THR A 157 -29.20 18.83 -11.79
N TRP A 158 -29.51 17.88 -10.89
CA TRP A 158 -30.53 16.85 -11.14
C TRP A 158 -31.56 16.69 -10.03
N CYS A 159 -31.18 16.91 -8.76
CA CYS A 159 -32.10 16.69 -7.65
C CYS A 159 -33.01 17.92 -7.49
N ARG A 160 -34.32 17.69 -7.45
CA ARG A 160 -35.33 18.74 -7.17
C ARG A 160 -35.17 19.44 -5.81
N PHE A 161 -34.37 18.87 -4.90
CA PHE A 161 -34.05 19.42 -3.58
C PHE A 161 -32.62 19.97 -3.49
N GLY A 162 -31.85 19.90 -4.56
CA GLY A 162 -30.48 20.38 -4.58
C GLY A 162 -30.47 21.90 -4.48
N VAL A 163 -29.76 22.43 -3.48
CA VAL A 163 -29.56 23.87 -3.27
C VAL A 163 -28.27 24.31 -3.93
N GLY A 164 -27.18 23.57 -3.70
CA GLY A 164 -25.88 23.84 -4.30
C GLY A 164 -25.47 22.80 -5.33
N ASP A 165 -24.59 23.20 -6.25
CA ASP A 165 -23.85 22.29 -7.12
C ASP A 165 -22.82 21.51 -6.30
N SER A 166 -23.23 20.36 -5.78
CA SER A 166 -22.33 19.47 -5.05
C SER A 166 -21.40 18.66 -5.94
N VAL A 167 -21.77 18.44 -7.21
CA VAL A 167 -20.97 17.62 -8.12
C VAL A 167 -19.73 18.41 -8.54
N GLY A 168 -19.92 19.64 -9.03
CA GLY A 168 -18.82 20.52 -9.42
C GLY A 168 -17.85 20.76 -8.27
N LEU A 169 -18.35 21.11 -7.08
CA LEU A 169 -17.52 21.31 -5.91
C LEU A 169 -16.80 20.02 -5.46
N ALA A 170 -17.43 18.85 -5.55
CA ALA A 170 -16.74 17.59 -5.22
C ALA A 170 -15.60 17.29 -6.20
N ILE A 171 -15.79 17.55 -7.50
CA ILE A 171 -14.77 17.39 -8.53
C ILE A 171 -13.60 18.34 -8.25
N ASP A 172 -13.88 19.61 -7.95
CA ASP A 172 -12.86 20.61 -7.65
C ASP A 172 -12.03 20.21 -6.42
N LEU A 173 -12.68 19.77 -5.34
CA LEU A 173 -11.98 19.33 -4.12
C LEU A 173 -11.20 18.03 -4.34
N GLU A 174 -11.77 17.07 -5.08
CA GLU A 174 -11.08 15.83 -5.37
C GLU A 174 -9.84 16.06 -6.25
N ASN A 175 -9.96 16.96 -7.21
CA ASN A 175 -8.84 17.38 -8.04
C ASN A 175 -7.85 18.23 -7.25
N ARG A 176 -8.29 19.12 -6.35
CA ARG A 176 -7.37 19.92 -5.55
C ARG A 176 -6.47 19.06 -4.68
N TYR A 177 -7.02 18.10 -3.93
CA TYR A 177 -6.26 17.31 -2.97
C TYR A 177 -5.76 15.96 -3.52
N ARG A 178 -5.85 15.73 -4.84
CA ARG A 178 -5.29 14.53 -5.44
C ARG A 178 -3.77 14.50 -5.25
N GLY A 179 -3.25 13.34 -4.88
CA GLY A 179 -1.84 13.15 -4.58
C GLY A 179 -1.34 13.72 -3.26
N VAL A 180 -2.13 14.52 -2.53
CA VAL A 180 -1.71 15.02 -1.22
C VAL A 180 -1.57 13.84 -0.25
N ARG A 181 -0.34 13.57 0.17
CA ARG A 181 0.01 12.53 1.13
C ARG A 181 -0.19 13.04 2.55
N ALA A 182 -0.71 12.19 3.42
CA ALA A 182 -1.06 12.52 4.79
C ALA A 182 -0.74 11.37 5.77
N PRO A 183 -0.73 11.63 7.09
CA PRO A 183 -0.43 10.62 8.11
C PRO A 183 -1.31 9.38 8.01
N HIS A 184 -2.55 9.55 7.56
CA HIS A 184 -3.43 8.47 7.16
C HIS A 184 -4.30 8.88 5.96
N LYS A 185 -4.99 7.89 5.35
CA LYS A 185 -6.01 8.12 4.32
C LYS A 185 -7.16 8.97 4.88
N PHE A 186 -7.71 9.84 4.04
CA PHE A 186 -8.87 10.67 4.36
C PHE A 186 -9.85 10.73 3.18
N LYS A 187 -11.11 11.05 3.47
CA LYS A 187 -12.25 11.08 2.54
C LYS A 187 -13.03 12.37 2.71
N GLY A 188 -13.57 12.87 1.60
CA GLY A 188 -14.48 14.00 1.57
C GLY A 188 -15.91 13.60 1.23
N GLY A 189 -16.86 14.47 1.55
CA GLY A 189 -18.24 14.38 1.07
C GLY A 189 -18.83 15.76 0.81
N VAL A 190 -19.55 15.93 -0.30
CA VAL A 190 -20.22 17.20 -0.65
C VAL A 190 -21.69 16.91 -0.95
N SER A 191 -22.59 17.49 -0.14
CA SER A 191 -24.04 17.31 -0.30
C SER A 191 -24.72 18.62 -0.68
N GLY A 192 -25.47 18.62 -1.78
CA GLY A 192 -26.17 19.80 -2.27
C GLY A 192 -27.29 20.33 -1.37
N CYS A 193 -27.62 19.67 -0.26
CA CYS A 193 -28.54 20.16 0.78
C CYS A 193 -28.45 19.29 2.05
N VAL A 194 -29.19 19.68 3.10
CA VAL A 194 -29.24 19.02 4.41
C VAL A 194 -29.75 17.57 4.41
N ARG A 195 -30.29 17.07 3.29
CA ARG A 195 -30.64 15.65 3.12
C ARG A 195 -29.42 14.74 3.02
N GLU A 196 -28.24 15.32 2.78
CA GLU A 196 -26.96 14.69 3.07
C GLU A 196 -26.68 13.38 2.29
N CYS A 197 -27.16 13.23 1.06
CA CYS A 197 -27.00 11.97 0.31
C CYS A 197 -25.53 11.55 0.05
N ALA A 198 -24.56 12.46 0.24
CA ALA A 198 -23.13 12.16 0.15
C ALA A 198 -22.50 11.67 1.47
N GLU A 199 -23.28 11.48 2.54
CA GLU A 199 -22.78 11.03 3.85
C GLU A 199 -21.60 11.89 4.37
N ALA A 200 -21.60 13.19 4.05
CA ALA A 200 -20.59 14.19 4.42
C ALA A 200 -20.22 14.17 5.92
N GLN A 201 -21.16 13.92 6.84
CA GLN A 201 -20.90 13.89 8.28
C GLN A 201 -20.07 12.67 8.72
N SER A 202 -20.06 11.60 7.91
CA SER A 202 -19.29 10.38 8.16
C SER A 202 -17.85 10.43 7.61
N LYS A 203 -17.48 11.54 6.94
CA LYS A 203 -16.21 11.69 6.24
C LYS A 203 -15.21 12.47 7.09
N ASP A 204 -13.93 12.41 6.71
CA ASP A 204 -12.88 13.15 7.39
C ASP A 204 -13.05 14.68 7.20
N PHE A 205 -13.69 15.09 6.10
CA PHE A 205 -14.28 16.42 5.93
C PHE A 205 -15.58 16.35 5.13
N GLY A 206 -16.53 17.24 5.43
CA GLY A 206 -17.85 17.25 4.81
C GLY A 206 -18.34 18.66 4.55
N LEU A 207 -18.92 18.90 3.38
CA LEU A 207 -19.55 20.16 3.02
C LEU A 207 -21.04 19.88 2.74
N ILE A 208 -21.92 20.67 3.37
CA ILE A 208 -23.36 20.65 3.12
C ILE A 208 -23.82 22.04 2.66
N ALA A 209 -24.55 22.10 1.53
CA ALA A 209 -24.93 23.37 0.93
C ALA A 209 -25.98 24.09 1.79
N THR A 210 -25.88 25.42 1.81
CA THR A 210 -26.91 26.33 2.32
C THR A 210 -27.32 27.30 1.23
N ASP A 211 -28.38 28.08 1.47
CA ASP A 211 -28.79 29.20 0.62
C ASP A 211 -27.70 30.28 0.48
N LYS A 212 -26.76 30.35 1.43
CA LYS A 212 -25.59 31.24 1.41
C LYS A 212 -24.39 30.68 0.65
N GLY A 213 -24.51 29.50 0.05
CA GLY A 213 -23.46 28.86 -0.74
C GLY A 213 -22.39 28.17 0.10
N TRP A 214 -21.14 28.21 -0.40
CA TRP A 214 -19.98 27.50 0.13
C TRP A 214 -18.79 28.45 0.25
N ASN A 215 -18.16 28.54 1.43
CA ASN A 215 -16.89 29.26 1.56
C ASN A 215 -15.95 28.51 2.51
N MET A 216 -15.31 27.45 2.02
CA MET A 216 -14.56 26.52 2.87
C MET A 216 -13.23 26.00 2.31
N VAL A 217 -12.86 26.27 1.05
CA VAL A 217 -11.62 25.69 0.46
C VAL A 217 -10.38 26.12 1.25
N ARG A 218 -10.25 27.42 1.57
CA ARG A 218 -9.12 27.92 2.37
C ARG A 218 -9.05 27.30 3.77
N ILE A 219 -10.20 27.15 4.44
CA ILE A 219 -10.26 26.53 5.76
C ILE A 219 -9.89 25.04 5.67
N LEU A 220 -10.31 24.37 4.59
CA LEU A 220 -9.98 22.98 4.34
C LEU A 220 -8.50 22.76 4.03
N ASP A 221 -7.88 23.67 3.27
CA ASP A 221 -6.42 23.68 3.08
C ASP A 221 -5.70 23.73 4.42
N ARG A 222 -6.06 24.70 5.28
CA ARG A 222 -5.50 24.85 6.63
C ARG A 222 -5.71 23.59 7.46
N TYR A 223 -6.91 23.03 7.47
CA TYR A 223 -7.25 21.82 8.23
C TYR A 223 -6.41 20.61 7.81
N ILE A 224 -6.35 20.31 6.51
CA ILE A 224 -5.59 19.18 5.99
C ILE A 224 -4.10 19.39 6.25
N MET A 225 -3.59 20.60 6.02
CA MET A 225 -2.17 20.89 6.20
C MET A 225 -1.75 20.84 7.67
N PHE A 226 -2.59 21.35 8.57
CA PHE A 226 -2.37 21.26 10.01
C PHE A 226 -2.43 19.81 10.49
N TYR A 227 -3.36 18.99 9.97
CA TYR A 227 -3.40 17.55 10.19
C TYR A 227 -2.11 16.86 9.73
N ILE A 228 -1.60 17.18 8.53
CA ILE A 228 -0.34 16.62 8.02
C ILE A 228 0.85 16.96 8.92
N ARG A 229 0.88 18.18 9.47
CA ARG A 229 1.95 18.63 10.37
C ARG A 229 1.88 17.98 11.75
N THR A 230 0.69 17.83 12.31
CA THR A 230 0.51 17.57 13.75
C THR A 230 0.01 16.17 14.08
N ALA A 231 -0.60 15.43 13.17
CA ALA A 231 -1.04 14.09 13.51
C ALA A 231 0.12 13.10 13.64
N GLU A 232 -0.04 12.16 14.57
CA GLU A 232 0.88 11.06 14.80
C GLU A 232 0.79 10.00 13.68
N HIS A 233 1.74 9.06 13.69
CA HIS A 233 1.82 8.01 12.68
C HIS A 233 0.51 7.20 12.60
N LEU A 234 -0.06 7.12 11.39
CA LEU A 234 -1.31 6.41 11.09
C LEU A 234 -2.56 6.89 11.87
N GLN A 235 -2.49 8.05 12.53
CA GLN A 235 -3.62 8.63 13.25
C GLN A 235 -4.68 9.14 12.26
N ARG A 236 -5.96 8.78 12.46
CA ARG A 236 -7.10 9.31 11.68
C ARG A 236 -7.47 10.72 12.15
N THR A 237 -8.22 11.47 11.34
CA THR A 237 -8.61 12.85 11.68
C THR A 237 -9.47 12.92 12.93
N ALA A 238 -10.43 12.01 13.14
CA ALA A 238 -11.27 11.99 14.34
C ALA A 238 -10.47 11.92 15.67
N PRO A 239 -9.64 10.89 15.91
CA PRO A 239 -8.80 10.84 17.13
C PRO A 239 -7.74 11.94 17.17
N TRP A 240 -7.38 12.54 16.03
CA TRP A 240 -6.52 13.73 16.01
C TRP A 240 -7.26 14.97 16.53
N VAL A 241 -8.49 15.21 16.09
CA VAL A 241 -9.34 16.31 16.60
C VAL A 241 -9.57 16.15 18.11
N GLU A 242 -9.84 14.93 18.57
CA GLU A 242 -10.06 14.61 19.99
C GLU A 242 -8.82 14.82 20.87
N SER A 243 -7.62 14.82 20.28
CA SER A 243 -6.36 14.97 21.04
C SER A 243 -6.08 16.40 21.50
N PHE A 244 -6.79 17.41 20.97
CA PHE A 244 -6.61 18.80 21.39
C PHE A 244 -7.48 19.10 22.61
N ASP A 245 -6.93 19.84 23.58
CA ASP A 245 -7.70 20.38 24.69
C ASP A 245 -8.79 21.34 24.18
N GLY A 246 -10.06 21.00 24.41
CA GLY A 246 -11.22 21.67 23.81
C GLY A 246 -11.63 21.16 22.41
N GLY A 247 -10.97 20.11 21.89
CA GLY A 247 -11.33 19.41 20.66
C GLY A 247 -11.47 20.33 19.44
N LEU A 248 -12.62 20.24 18.76
CA LEU A 248 -12.93 21.04 17.58
C LEU A 248 -12.87 22.55 17.85
N ALA A 249 -13.27 23.01 19.05
CA ALA A 249 -13.25 24.44 19.38
C ALA A 249 -11.83 25.00 19.39
N LYS A 250 -10.83 24.20 19.83
CA LYS A 250 -9.42 24.61 19.75
C LYS A 250 -8.95 24.70 18.31
N LEU A 251 -9.32 23.74 17.46
CA LEU A 251 -8.99 23.79 16.03
C LEU A 251 -9.63 24.99 15.33
N GLN A 252 -10.87 25.37 15.68
CA GLN A 252 -11.49 26.58 15.14
C GLN A 252 -10.67 27.83 15.47
N ARG A 253 -10.24 28.01 16.73
CA ARG A 253 -9.38 29.14 17.09
C ARG A 253 -8.06 29.16 16.33
N ILE A 254 -7.44 27.99 16.13
CA ILE A 254 -6.18 27.90 15.38
C ILE A 254 -6.39 28.20 13.89
N LEU A 255 -7.41 27.63 13.26
CA LEU A 255 -7.55 27.59 11.80
C LEU A 255 -8.46 28.68 11.22
N ILE A 256 -9.31 29.29 12.04
CA ILE A 256 -10.23 30.37 11.65
C ILE A 256 -9.75 31.68 12.26
N ASP A 257 -9.57 31.72 13.58
CA ASP A 257 -9.16 32.94 14.31
C ASP A 257 -7.64 33.20 14.23
N ASP A 258 -6.89 32.29 13.60
CA ASP A 258 -5.44 32.33 13.43
C ASP A 258 -4.67 32.57 14.75
N GLU A 259 -5.12 31.92 15.83
CA GLU A 259 -4.55 32.07 17.19
C GLU A 259 -3.02 31.90 17.24
N LEU A 260 -2.46 31.12 16.32
CA LEU A 260 -1.02 30.84 16.22
C LEU A 260 -0.28 31.65 15.15
N GLY A 261 -0.98 32.42 14.31
CA GLY A 261 -0.37 33.18 13.21
C GLY A 261 0.24 32.32 12.10
N ILE A 262 -0.28 31.10 11.88
CA ILE A 262 0.31 30.11 10.95
C ILE A 262 -0.56 29.85 9.71
N CYS A 263 -1.75 30.46 9.62
CA CYS A 263 -2.69 30.15 8.54
C CYS A 263 -2.12 30.43 7.14
N ALA A 264 -1.39 31.54 6.97
CA ALA A 264 -0.75 31.86 5.68
C ALA A 264 0.30 30.82 5.28
N ASP A 265 1.10 30.34 6.24
CA ASP A 265 2.10 29.30 5.98
C ASP A 265 1.45 27.95 5.62
N LEU A 266 0.33 27.61 6.27
CA LEU A 266 -0.43 26.40 5.95
C LEU A 266 -1.02 26.47 4.54
N GLU A 267 -1.54 27.63 4.14
CA GLU A 267 -2.06 27.87 2.79
C GLU A 267 -0.95 27.76 1.74
N ALA A 268 0.22 28.36 1.98
CA ALA A 268 1.36 28.31 1.08
C ALA A 268 1.94 26.88 0.93
N GLU A 269 2.01 26.13 2.01
CA GLU A 269 2.44 24.72 1.96
C GLU A 269 1.45 23.84 1.21
N MET A 270 0.14 24.02 1.46
CA MET A 270 -0.87 23.28 0.71
C MET A 270 -0.76 23.60 -0.78
N ALA A 271 -0.59 24.88 -1.15
CA ALA A 271 -0.38 25.30 -2.53
C ALA A 271 0.81 24.56 -3.16
N SER A 272 1.96 24.50 -2.47
CA SER A 272 3.12 23.74 -2.96
C SER A 272 2.83 22.25 -3.17
N LEU A 273 2.03 21.61 -2.31
CA LEU A 273 1.71 20.19 -2.45
C LEU A 273 0.72 19.94 -3.59
N VAL A 274 -0.33 20.75 -3.72
CA VAL A 274 -1.32 20.57 -4.80
C VAL A 274 -0.72 20.84 -6.18
N ASP A 275 0.18 21.83 -6.28
CA ASP A 275 0.84 22.19 -7.54
C ASP A 275 1.90 21.15 -7.96
N SER A 276 2.36 20.31 -7.03
CA SER A 276 3.31 19.23 -7.30
C SER A 276 2.68 17.96 -7.87
N TYR A 277 1.35 17.92 -8.06
CA TYR A 277 0.66 16.70 -8.44
C TYR A 277 1.16 16.13 -9.78
N GLU A 278 1.52 14.84 -9.74
CA GLU A 278 1.79 14.00 -10.91
C GLU A 278 0.99 12.69 -10.76
N ASP A 279 0.38 12.20 -11.84
CA ASP A 279 -0.17 10.84 -11.84
C ASP A 279 0.98 9.83 -11.83
N GLU A 280 1.16 9.18 -10.67
CA GLU A 280 2.26 8.25 -10.43
C GLU A 280 2.28 7.08 -11.45
N TRP A 281 1.12 6.66 -11.93
CA TRP A 281 1.03 5.59 -12.92
C TRP A 281 1.41 6.06 -14.32
N LYS A 282 1.19 7.32 -14.67
CA LYS A 282 1.60 7.87 -15.97
C LYS A 282 3.11 7.72 -16.15
N LYS A 283 3.89 8.10 -15.14
CA LYS A 283 5.35 7.91 -15.13
C LYS A 283 5.73 6.43 -15.17
N ALA A 284 5.08 5.60 -14.36
CA ALA A 284 5.37 4.16 -14.31
C ALA A 284 5.06 3.43 -15.61
N VAL A 285 4.06 3.89 -16.36
CA VAL A 285 3.69 3.35 -17.67
C VAL A 285 4.69 3.77 -18.76
N GLN A 286 5.24 4.98 -18.68
CA GLN A 286 6.09 5.58 -19.73
C GLN A 286 7.57 5.27 -19.55
N ASP A 287 8.05 5.09 -18.32
CA ASP A 287 9.47 4.85 -18.01
C ASP A 287 9.80 3.33 -18.01
N PRO A 288 10.62 2.83 -18.97
CA PRO A 288 11.00 1.42 -19.03
C PRO A 288 11.71 0.90 -17.77
N LEU A 289 12.47 1.76 -17.08
CA LEU A 289 13.16 1.39 -15.84
C LEU A 289 12.17 1.20 -14.69
N VAL A 290 11.12 2.02 -14.63
CA VAL A 290 10.05 1.84 -13.64
C VAL A 290 9.19 0.63 -13.99
N ARG A 291 8.85 0.42 -15.26
CA ARG A 291 8.09 -0.77 -15.71
C ARG A 291 8.78 -2.08 -15.34
N SER A 292 10.10 -2.14 -15.45
CA SER A 292 10.87 -3.37 -15.18
C SER A 292 10.79 -3.84 -13.73
N LYS A 293 10.45 -2.94 -12.78
CA LYS A 293 10.22 -3.23 -11.36
C LYS A 293 8.93 -4.03 -11.10
N PHE A 294 8.03 -4.13 -12.08
CA PHE A 294 6.76 -4.86 -11.95
C PHE A 294 6.85 -6.33 -12.39
N ARG A 295 7.99 -6.80 -12.90
CA ARG A 295 8.21 -8.21 -13.26
C ARG A 295 7.93 -9.13 -12.06
N GLN A 296 7.29 -10.27 -12.29
CA GLN A 296 7.12 -11.29 -11.25
C GLN A 296 8.48 -11.87 -10.87
N PHE A 297 9.24 -12.35 -11.85
CA PHE A 297 10.61 -12.83 -11.70
C PHE A 297 11.54 -12.07 -12.61
N VAL A 298 12.75 -11.77 -12.15
CA VAL A 298 13.74 -11.05 -12.97
C VAL A 298 14.47 -11.97 -13.94
N ASN A 299 14.45 -13.29 -13.69
CA ASN A 299 15.25 -14.29 -14.42
C ASN A 299 14.46 -15.15 -15.40
N THR A 300 13.14 -14.97 -15.49
CA THR A 300 12.28 -15.66 -16.45
C THR A 300 11.01 -14.85 -16.73
N PRO A 301 10.48 -14.86 -17.97
CA PRO A 301 9.18 -14.29 -18.27
C PRO A 301 8.01 -15.18 -17.81
N GLU A 302 8.28 -16.43 -17.43
CA GLU A 302 7.25 -17.36 -16.98
C GLU A 302 6.55 -16.85 -15.72
N ARG A 303 5.24 -17.03 -15.66
CA ARG A 303 4.42 -16.61 -14.53
C ARG A 303 4.03 -17.81 -13.67
N ARG A 304 3.81 -17.58 -12.38
CA ARG A 304 3.32 -18.61 -11.44
C ARG A 304 2.18 -18.07 -10.59
N GLU A 305 1.07 -18.80 -10.59
CA GLU A 305 0.03 -18.58 -9.59
C GLU A 305 0.51 -19.02 -8.21
N ALA A 306 0.19 -18.24 -7.19
CA ALA A 306 0.47 -18.59 -5.80
C ALA A 306 -0.79 -19.06 -5.05
N VAL A 307 -1.98 -18.83 -5.63
CA VAL A 307 -3.28 -19.15 -5.05
C VAL A 307 -4.22 -19.59 -6.16
N GLU A 308 -5.07 -20.58 -5.89
CA GLU A 308 -6.12 -21.03 -6.80
C GLU A 308 -7.16 -19.93 -7.07
N ILE A 309 -7.63 -19.84 -8.32
CA ILE A 309 -8.75 -18.97 -8.69
C ILE A 309 -10.06 -19.76 -8.62
N VAL A 310 -11.05 -19.21 -7.93
CA VAL A 310 -12.37 -19.80 -7.74
C VAL A 310 -13.46 -18.86 -8.27
N ALA A 311 -14.55 -19.44 -8.76
CA ALA A 311 -15.74 -18.70 -9.14
C ALA A 311 -16.65 -18.46 -7.92
N GLU A 312 -17.08 -17.22 -7.72
CA GLU A 312 -18.05 -16.83 -6.69
C GLU A 312 -18.91 -15.66 -7.20
N ARG A 313 -20.25 -15.79 -7.06
CA ARG A 313 -21.23 -14.78 -7.52
C ARG A 313 -21.01 -14.35 -8.99
N GLY A 314 -20.69 -15.31 -9.85
CA GLY A 314 -20.46 -15.08 -11.29
C GLY A 314 -19.15 -14.37 -11.63
N GLN A 315 -18.22 -14.21 -10.68
CA GLN A 315 -16.92 -13.58 -10.89
C GLN A 315 -15.77 -14.47 -10.37
N ASN A 316 -14.57 -14.23 -10.88
CA ASN A 316 -13.36 -14.91 -10.42
C ASN A 316 -12.74 -14.20 -9.22
N ARG A 317 -12.29 -14.94 -8.22
CA ARG A 317 -11.49 -14.42 -7.11
C ARG A 317 -10.47 -15.45 -6.64
N ALA A 318 -9.48 -15.02 -5.87
CA ALA A 318 -8.60 -15.97 -5.20
C ALA A 318 -9.37 -16.83 -4.19
N ALA A 319 -8.94 -18.08 -4.01
CA ALA A 319 -9.37 -18.95 -2.93
C ALA A 319 -9.13 -18.28 -1.56
N ASP A 320 -9.97 -18.62 -0.60
CA ASP A 320 -9.88 -18.06 0.74
C ASP A 320 -8.62 -18.52 1.45
N TRP A 321 -8.07 -17.64 2.29
CA TRP A 321 -7.13 -18.07 3.30
C TRP A 321 -7.86 -18.73 4.47
N PRO A 322 -7.40 -19.92 4.90
CA PRO A 322 -7.68 -20.42 6.24
C PRO A 322 -7.52 -19.36 7.33
N LYS A 323 -8.41 -19.38 8.32
CA LYS A 323 -8.31 -18.52 9.51
C LYS A 323 -6.97 -18.70 10.21
N GLU A 324 -6.51 -19.95 10.30
CA GLU A 324 -5.22 -20.32 10.87
C GLU A 324 -4.51 -21.29 9.92
N PHE A 325 -3.19 -21.18 9.86
CA PHE A 325 -2.35 -22.19 9.22
C PHE A 325 -1.49 -22.80 10.32
N PRO A 326 -1.16 -24.09 10.24
CA PRO A 326 -0.12 -24.66 11.09
C PRO A 326 1.16 -23.84 10.96
N SER A 327 1.79 -23.53 12.10
CA SER A 327 3.08 -22.87 12.09
C SER A 327 4.10 -23.73 11.35
N GLN A 328 4.99 -23.07 10.61
CA GLN A 328 5.96 -23.76 9.78
C GLN A 328 7.34 -23.14 9.96
N LYS A 329 8.28 -24.01 10.33
CA LYS A 329 9.70 -23.72 10.34
C LYS A 329 10.34 -24.40 9.15
N PHE A 330 11.04 -23.61 8.35
CA PHE A 330 11.93 -24.12 7.32
C PHE A 330 13.36 -23.98 7.80
N THR A 331 14.12 -25.08 7.77
CA THR A 331 15.50 -25.11 8.24
C THR A 331 16.39 -25.78 7.20
N LEU A 332 17.65 -25.39 7.16
CA LEU A 332 18.62 -26.01 6.24
C LEU A 332 18.79 -27.52 6.48
N ALA A 333 18.43 -28.02 7.67
CA ALA A 333 18.46 -29.46 7.99
C ALA A 333 17.43 -30.27 7.20
N SER A 334 16.42 -29.63 6.60
CA SER A 334 15.44 -30.27 5.70
C SER A 334 15.95 -30.42 4.26
N LEU A 335 17.17 -29.98 3.96
CA LEU A 335 17.78 -30.02 2.63
C LEU A 335 19.01 -30.93 2.61
N PRO A 336 19.45 -31.38 1.41
CA PRO A 336 20.68 -32.14 1.26
C PRO A 336 21.91 -31.41 1.83
N PRO A 337 22.98 -32.13 2.21
CA PRO A 337 24.21 -31.53 2.70
C PRO A 337 24.79 -30.44 1.78
N LYS A 338 25.36 -29.38 2.36
CA LYS A 338 25.96 -28.24 1.62
C LYS A 338 27.07 -28.63 0.64
N SER A 339 27.62 -29.84 0.73
CA SER A 339 28.58 -30.41 -0.22
C SER A 339 27.97 -30.66 -1.61
N GLU A 340 26.65 -30.87 -1.68
CA GLU A 340 25.92 -31.10 -2.92
C GLU A 340 25.44 -29.80 -3.58
N TRP A 341 25.55 -28.68 -2.86
CA TRP A 341 25.03 -27.40 -3.30
C TRP A 341 25.96 -26.74 -4.32
N LYS A 342 25.37 -26.10 -5.32
CA LYS A 342 26.10 -25.40 -6.40
C LYS A 342 25.79 -23.92 -6.39
N TRP A 343 26.73 -23.13 -6.88
CA TRP A 343 26.51 -21.71 -7.16
C TRP A 343 25.70 -21.57 -8.45
N VAL A 344 24.46 -21.12 -8.34
CA VAL A 344 23.54 -20.97 -9.46
C VAL A 344 23.36 -19.48 -9.78
N PRO A 345 23.68 -19.03 -11.01
CA PRO A 345 23.40 -17.65 -11.42
C PRO A 345 21.89 -17.45 -11.57
N LEU A 346 21.30 -16.59 -10.75
CA LEU A 346 19.84 -16.38 -10.72
C LEU A 346 19.39 -14.97 -11.07
N ALA A 347 20.26 -13.96 -11.06
CA ALA A 347 19.92 -12.61 -11.48
C ALA A 347 21.17 -11.87 -11.97
N ALA A 348 20.99 -10.80 -12.74
CA ALA A 348 22.03 -9.80 -12.92
C ALA A 348 22.03 -8.82 -11.74
N VAL A 349 23.19 -8.23 -11.42
CA VAL A 349 23.26 -7.14 -10.42
C VAL A 349 22.33 -5.99 -10.80
N SER A 350 22.25 -5.67 -12.11
CA SER A 350 21.38 -4.63 -12.64
C SER A 350 19.89 -4.91 -12.42
N ASP A 351 19.45 -6.17 -12.27
CA ASP A 351 18.05 -6.50 -12.04
C ASP A 351 17.54 -5.98 -10.68
N LEU A 352 18.43 -5.83 -9.70
CA LEU A 352 18.09 -5.25 -8.39
C LEU A 352 18.17 -3.72 -8.40
N ALA A 353 18.75 -3.10 -9.43
CA ALA A 353 19.04 -1.67 -9.47
C ALA A 353 19.65 -1.13 -8.15
N PRO A 354 20.79 -1.72 -7.70
CA PRO A 354 21.39 -1.37 -6.41
C PRO A 354 21.79 0.11 -6.37
N ASN A 355 21.67 0.70 -5.19
CA ASN A 355 22.03 2.10 -4.93
C ASN A 355 22.52 2.24 -3.48
N ASN A 356 23.11 3.38 -3.15
CA ASN A 356 23.66 3.62 -1.81
C ASN A 356 22.62 4.21 -0.83
N GLU A 357 21.40 4.50 -1.28
CA GLU A 357 20.41 5.23 -0.49
C GLU A 357 19.44 4.29 0.22
N ASN A 358 19.01 3.22 -0.46
CA ASN A 358 17.94 2.34 -0.01
C ASN A 358 18.14 0.88 -0.43
N THR A 359 17.45 0.00 0.31
CA THR A 359 17.36 -1.41 -0.01
C THR A 359 16.53 -1.66 -1.26
N THR A 360 16.96 -2.64 -2.06
CA THR A 360 16.23 -3.10 -3.24
C THR A 360 16.10 -4.60 -3.23
N SER A 361 15.14 -5.13 -3.98
CA SER A 361 14.78 -6.53 -3.93
C SER A 361 14.18 -7.02 -5.24
N ALA A 362 14.34 -8.30 -5.51
CA ALA A 362 13.78 -8.99 -6.66
C ALA A 362 13.42 -10.43 -6.32
N ALA A 363 12.31 -10.93 -6.86
CA ALA A 363 12.02 -12.35 -6.84
C ALA A 363 12.66 -13.05 -8.05
N VAL A 364 13.12 -14.28 -7.84
CA VAL A 364 13.67 -15.18 -8.86
C VAL A 364 13.02 -16.55 -8.75
N ARG A 365 13.01 -17.28 -9.86
CA ARG A 365 12.51 -18.66 -9.90
C ARG A 365 13.66 -19.66 -10.03
N TYR A 366 13.55 -20.79 -9.34
CA TYR A 366 14.46 -21.93 -9.44
C TYR A 366 13.63 -23.21 -9.31
N GLY A 367 13.43 -23.93 -10.42
CA GLY A 367 12.47 -25.05 -10.47
C GLY A 367 11.02 -24.60 -10.27
N ASP A 368 10.30 -25.27 -9.39
CA ASP A 368 8.99 -24.87 -8.86
C ASP A 368 9.10 -23.86 -7.70
N SER A 369 10.28 -23.70 -7.11
CA SER A 369 10.55 -22.81 -5.98
C SER A 369 10.77 -21.35 -6.41
N GLN A 370 10.45 -20.44 -5.48
CA GLN A 370 10.66 -19.01 -5.63
C GLN A 370 11.56 -18.49 -4.50
N LEU A 371 12.52 -17.64 -4.84
CA LEU A 371 13.45 -17.03 -3.90
C LEU A 371 13.34 -15.49 -3.97
N ALA A 372 13.68 -14.83 -2.87
CA ALA A 372 13.83 -13.38 -2.79
C ALA A 372 15.32 -13.04 -2.68
N ILE A 373 15.80 -12.14 -3.52
CA ILE A 373 17.16 -11.58 -3.42
C ILE A 373 17.04 -10.13 -3.00
N PHE A 374 17.86 -9.73 -2.04
CA PHE A 374 17.91 -8.39 -1.46
C PHE A 374 19.28 -7.78 -1.65
N HIS A 375 19.32 -6.49 -1.96
CA HIS A 375 20.51 -5.65 -1.85
C HIS A 375 20.31 -4.70 -0.68
N VAL A 376 21.27 -4.72 0.25
CA VAL A 376 21.32 -3.81 1.40
C VAL A 376 22.53 -2.90 1.26
N PRO A 377 22.34 -1.57 1.14
CA PRO A 377 23.43 -0.62 0.98
C PRO A 377 24.53 -0.82 2.02
N HIS A 378 25.77 -0.90 1.55
CA HIS A 378 26.97 -1.10 2.38
C HIS A 378 27.04 -2.41 3.18
N LYS A 379 26.06 -3.32 3.02
CA LYS A 379 26.03 -4.64 3.68
C LYS A 379 26.12 -5.80 2.69
N GLY A 380 25.70 -5.59 1.44
CA GLY A 380 25.84 -6.56 0.35
C GLY A 380 24.53 -7.21 -0.04
N TYR A 381 24.60 -8.47 -0.48
CA TYR A 381 23.45 -9.20 -1.03
C TYR A 381 23.06 -10.36 -0.12
N TYR A 382 21.75 -10.59 -0.02
CA TYR A 382 21.15 -11.65 0.78
C TYR A 382 20.08 -12.37 -0.04
N ALA A 383 19.83 -13.63 0.26
CA ALA A 383 18.74 -14.37 -0.36
C ALA A 383 17.99 -15.22 0.65
N THR A 384 16.67 -15.27 0.50
CA THR A 384 15.77 -16.14 1.26
C THR A 384 14.83 -16.88 0.31
N GLN A 385 14.06 -17.85 0.81
CA GLN A 385 12.83 -18.22 0.09
C GLN A 385 11.91 -17.00 -0.08
N GLN A 386 11.05 -17.02 -1.10
CA GLN A 386 10.09 -15.95 -1.37
C GLN A 386 8.82 -16.07 -0.52
N MET A 387 8.48 -17.29 -0.08
CA MET A 387 7.25 -17.58 0.65
C MET A 387 7.38 -17.23 2.14
N CYS A 388 6.47 -16.40 2.63
CA CYS A 388 6.24 -16.25 4.07
C CYS A 388 5.43 -17.45 4.60
N PRO A 389 5.96 -18.22 5.58
CA PRO A 389 5.32 -19.42 6.10
C PRO A 389 3.97 -19.16 6.80
N HIS A 390 3.75 -17.96 7.35
CA HIS A 390 2.57 -17.64 8.16
C HIS A 390 1.22 -17.87 7.45
N LYS A 391 1.08 -17.41 6.19
CA LYS A 391 -0.11 -17.65 5.35
C LYS A 391 0.24 -18.13 3.95
N ARG A 392 1.43 -18.74 3.80
CA ARG A 392 1.97 -19.27 2.53
C ARG A 392 1.95 -18.24 1.38
N ALA A 393 2.27 -16.99 1.71
CA ALA A 393 2.23 -15.88 0.76
C ALA A 393 3.61 -15.66 0.12
N PHE A 394 3.69 -15.66 -1.21
CA PHE A 394 4.93 -15.51 -1.97
C PHE A 394 5.27 -14.03 -2.20
N VAL A 395 5.67 -13.33 -1.14
CA VAL A 395 5.74 -11.85 -1.11
C VAL A 395 6.97 -11.29 -0.37
N LEU A 396 7.98 -12.09 -0.02
CA LEU A 396 9.09 -11.57 0.79
C LEU A 396 9.95 -10.53 0.06
N ASP A 397 10.09 -10.59 -1.27
CA ASP A 397 10.71 -9.50 -2.05
C ASP A 397 9.97 -8.15 -1.90
N HIS A 398 8.70 -8.14 -1.54
CA HIS A 398 7.92 -6.91 -1.31
C HIS A 398 8.15 -6.32 0.08
N GLY A 399 8.80 -7.07 0.97
CA GLY A 399 9.02 -6.71 2.36
C GLY A 399 9.96 -5.51 2.54
N ILE A 400 9.88 -4.93 3.73
CA ILE A 400 10.82 -3.90 4.19
C ILE A 400 12.01 -4.60 4.83
N ILE A 401 13.22 -4.24 4.41
CA ILE A 401 14.42 -4.64 5.14
C ILE A 401 14.58 -3.73 6.35
N GLY A 402 14.62 -4.35 7.53
CA GLY A 402 14.88 -3.71 8.80
C GLY A 402 16.22 -4.13 9.39
N ASP A 403 16.64 -3.37 10.40
CA ASP A 403 17.84 -3.59 11.17
C ASP A 403 17.50 -3.44 12.66
N LYS A 404 17.82 -4.48 13.44
CA LYS A 404 17.70 -4.49 14.89
C LYS A 404 19.05 -4.84 15.47
N ASN A 405 19.76 -3.84 16.00
CA ASN A 405 21.09 -4.01 16.60
C ASN A 405 22.13 -4.66 15.66
N GLY A 406 22.09 -4.33 14.37
CA GLY A 406 22.96 -4.90 13.33
C GLY A 406 22.44 -6.20 12.72
N GLU A 407 21.40 -6.80 13.29
CA GLU A 407 20.73 -7.97 12.72
C GLU A 407 19.72 -7.54 11.65
N LEU A 408 20.06 -7.81 10.39
CA LEU A 408 19.21 -7.48 9.25
C LEU A 408 18.10 -8.51 9.09
N TYR A 409 16.88 -8.04 8.82
CA TYR A 409 15.73 -8.89 8.58
C TYR A 409 14.84 -8.34 7.47
N VAL A 410 14.04 -9.21 6.85
CA VAL A 410 12.91 -8.81 6.01
C VAL A 410 11.61 -8.90 6.80
N SER A 411 10.86 -7.80 6.86
CA SER A 411 9.51 -7.79 7.42
C SER A 411 8.51 -8.19 6.35
N CYS A 412 7.76 -9.27 6.60
CA CYS A 412 6.71 -9.73 5.70
C CYS A 412 5.69 -8.60 5.46
N PRO A 413 5.41 -8.25 4.19
CA PRO A 413 4.55 -7.11 3.87
C PRO A 413 3.12 -7.27 4.40
N LEU A 414 2.61 -8.50 4.44
CA LEU A 414 1.23 -8.83 4.80
C LEU A 414 1.04 -9.07 6.31
N HIS A 415 2.04 -9.64 6.99
CA HIS A 415 1.86 -10.19 8.35
C HIS A 415 2.87 -9.68 9.38
N LYS A 416 3.83 -8.84 8.96
CA LYS A 416 4.84 -8.23 9.83
C LYS A 416 5.66 -9.24 10.67
N ARG A 417 5.85 -10.45 10.14
CA ARG A 417 6.84 -11.40 10.64
C ARG A 417 8.21 -11.01 10.11
N ASN A 418 9.18 -10.91 11.01
CA ASN A 418 10.50 -10.33 10.73
C ASN A 418 11.53 -11.46 10.65
N PHE A 419 11.93 -11.85 9.44
CA PHE A 419 12.83 -12.98 9.20
C PHE A 419 14.25 -12.48 8.96
N LYS A 420 15.22 -12.96 9.75
CA LYS A 420 16.63 -12.58 9.57
C LYS A 420 17.15 -12.97 8.19
N LEU A 421 17.98 -12.13 7.60
CA LEU A 421 18.53 -12.35 6.25
C LEU A 421 19.71 -13.35 6.22
N ASP A 422 20.37 -13.57 7.35
CA ASP A 422 21.54 -14.45 7.47
C ASP A 422 21.16 -15.92 7.70
N ASN A 423 20.13 -16.18 8.51
CA ASN A 423 19.74 -17.53 8.92
C ASN A 423 18.24 -17.83 8.74
N GLY A 424 17.40 -16.83 8.51
CA GLY A 424 15.97 -16.98 8.27
C GLY A 424 15.10 -17.12 9.53
N ASP A 425 15.65 -17.02 10.73
CA ASP A 425 14.87 -17.07 11.97
C ASP A 425 13.93 -15.88 12.09
N CYS A 426 12.72 -16.11 12.59
CA CYS A 426 11.77 -15.03 12.84
C CYS A 426 12.01 -14.41 14.22
N ILE A 427 12.43 -13.15 14.27
CA ILE A 427 12.83 -12.47 15.51
C ILE A 427 11.67 -12.00 16.39
N ASN A 428 10.44 -12.04 15.88
CA ASN A 428 9.24 -11.60 16.60
C ASN A 428 8.16 -12.68 16.73
N ASP A 429 8.43 -13.89 16.26
CA ASP A 429 7.55 -15.05 16.43
C ASP A 429 8.35 -16.34 16.20
N GLY A 430 8.76 -16.99 17.28
CA GLY A 430 9.64 -18.15 17.25
C GLY A 430 9.07 -19.38 16.56
N ASP A 431 7.78 -19.40 16.23
CA ASP A 431 7.11 -20.52 15.55
C ASP A 431 7.35 -20.54 14.04
N TYR A 432 7.99 -19.51 13.49
CA TYR A 432 8.26 -19.38 12.07
C TYR A 432 9.74 -19.23 11.76
N SER A 433 10.17 -19.80 10.64
CA SER A 433 11.48 -19.53 10.04
C SER A 433 11.38 -19.73 8.53
N VAL A 434 12.32 -19.12 7.82
CA VAL A 434 12.48 -19.26 6.36
C VAL A 434 13.87 -19.82 6.05
N LEU A 435 14.06 -20.36 4.85
CA LEU A 435 15.40 -20.68 4.37
C LEU A 435 16.13 -19.39 3.97
N ALA A 436 17.36 -19.23 4.44
CA ALA A 436 18.31 -18.22 3.99
C ALA A 436 19.49 -18.88 3.24
N PHE A 437 19.95 -18.22 2.18
CA PHE A 437 20.93 -18.76 1.25
C PHE A 437 22.13 -17.83 1.08
N GLU A 438 23.30 -18.42 0.86
CA GLU A 438 24.53 -17.67 0.58
C GLU A 438 24.46 -17.05 -0.82
N VAL A 439 24.82 -15.76 -0.92
CA VAL A 439 24.84 -15.01 -2.17
C VAL A 439 26.25 -14.47 -2.43
N ARG A 440 26.69 -14.53 -3.69
CA ARG A 440 27.91 -13.84 -4.13
C ARG A 440 27.67 -13.11 -5.45
N SER A 441 28.35 -11.98 -5.62
CA SER A 441 28.37 -11.22 -6.88
C SER A 441 29.64 -11.53 -7.65
N GLU A 442 29.53 -12.04 -8.87
CA GLU A 442 30.67 -12.40 -9.71
C GLU A 442 30.34 -12.10 -11.19
N GLY A 443 31.20 -11.34 -11.88
CA GLY A 443 31.01 -11.01 -13.29
C GLY A 443 29.68 -10.29 -13.61
N GLY A 444 29.19 -9.44 -12.70
CA GLY A 444 27.91 -8.74 -12.84
C GLY A 444 26.66 -9.60 -12.62
N LYS A 445 26.84 -10.87 -12.21
CA LYS A 445 25.76 -11.80 -11.87
C LYS A 445 25.67 -12.01 -10.37
N LEU A 446 24.47 -12.26 -9.89
CA LEU A 446 24.18 -12.73 -8.54
C LEU A 446 24.01 -14.24 -8.58
N LEU A 447 24.94 -14.93 -7.91
CA LEU A 447 24.90 -16.37 -7.73
C LEU A 447 24.41 -16.69 -6.33
N VAL A 448 23.48 -17.64 -6.24
CA VAL A 448 22.96 -18.14 -4.97
C VAL A 448 23.41 -19.59 -4.80
N ARG A 449 23.91 -19.96 -3.63
CA ARG A 449 24.31 -21.33 -3.33
C ARG A 449 23.08 -22.16 -2.98
N LEU A 450 22.75 -23.15 -3.81
CA LEU A 450 21.49 -23.89 -3.73
C LEU A 450 21.70 -25.40 -3.91
N PRO A 451 20.85 -26.25 -3.30
CA PRO A 451 20.78 -27.68 -3.61
C PRO A 451 20.21 -27.92 -5.02
N PRO A 452 20.17 -29.19 -5.49
CA PRO A 452 19.37 -29.57 -6.66
C PRO A 452 17.92 -29.02 -6.58
N ALA A 453 17.37 -28.63 -7.73
CA ALA A 453 16.10 -27.91 -7.79
C ALA A 453 14.91 -28.76 -7.32
N ASP A 454 14.89 -30.04 -7.69
CA ASP A 454 13.92 -31.04 -7.27
C ASP A 454 13.90 -31.23 -5.74
N GLU A 455 15.08 -31.30 -5.12
CA GLU A 455 15.22 -31.38 -3.66
C GLU A 455 14.68 -30.11 -2.96
N LEU A 456 14.94 -28.93 -3.52
CA LEU A 456 14.38 -27.69 -2.97
C LEU A 456 12.86 -27.62 -3.16
N ASP A 457 12.36 -28.05 -4.31
CA ASP A 457 10.94 -28.06 -4.66
C ASP A 457 10.14 -28.97 -3.73
N MET A 458 10.72 -30.10 -3.30
CA MET A 458 10.13 -30.97 -2.29
C MET A 458 9.93 -30.26 -0.95
N VAL A 459 10.71 -29.23 -0.62
CA VAL A 459 10.59 -28.48 0.64
C VAL A 459 9.74 -27.23 0.47
N ILE A 460 10.06 -26.34 -0.48
CA ILE A 460 9.46 -24.99 -0.63
C ILE A 460 8.84 -24.72 -2.01
N GLY A 461 8.58 -25.76 -2.82
CA GLY A 461 7.98 -25.62 -4.14
C GLY A 461 6.64 -24.88 -4.12
N THR A 462 6.42 -23.99 -5.09
CA THR A 462 5.21 -23.17 -5.18
C THR A 462 3.95 -24.04 -5.27
N SER A 463 4.00 -25.11 -6.05
CA SER A 463 2.86 -25.99 -6.29
C SER A 463 2.45 -26.77 -5.04
N LYS A 464 3.42 -27.09 -4.18
CA LYS A 464 3.22 -27.75 -2.88
C LYS A 464 2.50 -26.84 -1.89
N TRP A 465 2.88 -25.56 -1.85
CA TRP A 465 2.40 -24.60 -0.84
C TRP A 465 1.29 -23.68 -1.32
N MET A 466 0.91 -23.75 -2.60
CA MET A 466 -0.21 -23.02 -3.19
C MET A 466 -1.47 -23.17 -2.34
N VAL A 467 -2.10 -22.06 -1.99
CA VAL A 467 -3.38 -22.09 -1.27
C VAL A 467 -4.49 -22.47 -2.24
N ARG A 468 -5.21 -23.54 -1.93
CA ARG A 468 -6.32 -24.07 -2.72
C ARG A 468 -7.65 -23.87 -2.01
N LYS A 469 -8.76 -23.95 -2.75
CA LYS A 469 -10.12 -23.86 -2.23
C LYS A 469 -10.36 -24.84 -1.09
N ASP A 470 -9.88 -26.07 -1.25
CA ASP A 470 -10.06 -27.11 -0.26
C ASP A 470 -9.17 -26.91 0.97
N THR A 471 -8.02 -26.21 0.85
CA THR A 471 -7.19 -25.82 1.99
C THR A 471 -8.01 -25.01 3.01
N ALA A 472 -8.87 -24.11 2.56
CA ALA A 472 -9.73 -23.32 3.44
C ALA A 472 -10.87 -24.14 4.06
N LYS A 473 -11.39 -25.16 3.36
CA LYS A 473 -12.44 -26.04 3.90
C LYS A 473 -11.90 -26.98 4.98
N GLU A 474 -10.72 -27.55 4.76
CA GLU A 474 -10.07 -28.50 5.68
C GLU A 474 -9.57 -27.82 6.97
N MET A 475 -9.20 -26.54 6.89
CA MET A 475 -8.55 -25.79 7.99
C MET A 475 -9.43 -24.71 8.63
N GLY A 476 -10.76 -24.77 8.42
CA GLY A 476 -11.70 -23.79 8.97
C GLY A 476 -11.69 -22.46 8.22
N GLY A 477 -12.60 -22.33 7.26
CA GLY A 477 -12.74 -21.13 6.43
C GLY A 477 -13.19 -19.90 7.21
N ILE A 478 -13.17 -18.75 6.54
CA ILE A 478 -13.73 -17.51 7.09
C ILE A 478 -15.25 -17.72 7.22
N ALA A 479 -15.78 -17.61 8.44
CA ALA A 479 -17.20 -17.74 8.79
C ALA A 479 -18.12 -16.67 8.15
N ALA A 480 -17.70 -15.99 7.08
CA ALA A 480 -18.50 -14.97 6.40
C ALA A 480 -19.68 -15.56 5.61
N THR A 481 -19.77 -16.89 5.50
CA THR A 481 -20.92 -17.61 4.93
C THR A 481 -21.84 -18.23 5.98
N ALA A 482 -21.52 -18.12 7.28
CA ALA A 482 -22.46 -18.47 8.34
C ALA A 482 -23.40 -17.28 8.56
N VAL A 483 -24.37 -17.10 7.66
CA VAL A 483 -25.62 -16.45 8.06
C VAL A 483 -26.26 -17.44 9.01
N GLY A 484 -26.01 -17.28 10.30
CA GLY A 484 -26.78 -17.96 11.32
C GLY A 484 -28.24 -17.59 11.06
N GLY A 485 -29.02 -18.53 10.53
CA GLY A 485 -30.46 -18.38 10.54
C GLY A 485 -30.84 -18.10 11.98
N CYS A 486 -31.60 -17.04 12.22
CA CYS A 486 -32.24 -16.81 13.50
C CYS A 486 -33.21 -17.97 13.74
N GLY A 487 -32.70 -19.10 14.22
CA GLY A 487 -33.47 -20.12 14.91
C GLY A 487 -34.01 -19.45 16.17
N GLY A 488 -35.32 -19.53 16.35
CA GLY A 488 -36.06 -18.77 17.34
C GLY A 488 -35.49 -18.92 18.73
N ASP A 489 -34.78 -17.90 19.19
CA ASP A 489 -34.70 -17.42 20.56
C ASP A 489 -34.06 -16.03 20.56
N GLY A 490 -34.88 -15.01 20.81
CA GLY A 490 -34.49 -13.69 21.30
C GLY A 490 -33.27 -13.00 20.69
N CYS A 491 -33.39 -12.46 19.47
CA CYS A 491 -32.47 -11.43 18.99
C CYS A 491 -32.74 -10.08 19.67
N GLY A 492 -31.99 -9.80 20.74
CA GLY A 492 -31.97 -8.50 21.41
C GLY A 492 -31.01 -8.50 22.60
N ASN A 493 -29.74 -8.16 22.37
CA ASN A 493 -28.87 -7.71 23.45
C ASN A 493 -29.03 -6.18 23.57
N PRO A 494 -29.60 -5.64 24.67
CA PRO A 494 -29.86 -4.21 24.83
C PRO A 494 -28.63 -3.40 25.27
N LYS A 495 -27.42 -3.85 24.94
CA LYS A 495 -26.17 -3.12 25.23
C LYS A 495 -25.29 -3.04 24.00
N LEU A 496 -25.70 -2.20 23.07
CA LEU A 496 -24.80 -1.46 22.21
C LEU A 496 -24.72 -0.06 22.81
N GLU A 497 -23.79 0.14 23.74
CA GLU A 497 -23.21 1.47 23.89
C GLU A 497 -22.24 1.65 22.71
N TRP A 498 -22.42 2.78 22.03
CA TRP A 498 -21.73 3.35 20.85
C TRP A 498 -21.90 2.65 19.49
#